data_AF-A0A6N9J8Q7-F1
#
_entry.id   AF-A0A6N9J8Q7-F1
#
_cell.length_a   1.000
_cell.length_b   1.000
_cell.length_c   1.000
_cell.angle_alpha   90.00
_cell.angle_beta   90.00
_cell.angle_gamma   90.00
#
_symmetry.space_group_name_H-M   'P 1'
#
loop_
_entity.id
_entity.type
_entity.pdbx_description
1 polymer ?
#
loop_
_entity_poly.entity_id
_entity_poly.type
_entity_poly.pdbx_seq_one_letter_code
_entity_poly.pdbx_strand_id
1 'polypeptide(L)'
;MEESVNYSEIAEENLAIRERGNSNAREYSRVVESFKKVLDYKEKFRISLEAKLSSIGKQVNGNVENLETLLRNIDIYDQNIDKISTNLGNLYTEENSIKAKYEELLNGSSQESHLSEPGLEQNSDDPEGSRELLIQRRKNYLENLDKSFKRLDNELFSIDKLRAELTNARGEILVKKDEAQKRIRLLEEEGKRFLEEVKRIEAELAASVKEEDLLIKEFKELVGKVESSLEISDELDSILFACLTAAESRNLPEENPVPVRE
;
A
#
# COMPACT_ATOMS: atom_id res chain seq x y z
N MET A 1 -88.24 -14.39 15.77
CA MET A 1 -87.44 -15.48 16.34
C MET A 1 -86.23 -14.81 16.95
N GLU A 2 -86.22 -14.63 18.26
CA GLU A 2 -85.04 -14.15 18.98
C GLU A 2 -84.03 -15.30 19.00
N GLU A 3 -82.89 -15.12 18.34
CA GLU A 3 -81.76 -16.01 18.52
C GLU A 3 -81.32 -15.92 19.99
N SER A 4 -81.54 -16.98 20.76
CA SER A 4 -81.06 -17.03 22.14
C SER A 4 -79.53 -17.11 22.11
N VAL A 5 -78.87 -16.01 22.47
CA VAL A 5 -77.42 -15.93 22.56
C VAL A 5 -76.92 -16.90 23.63
N ASN A 6 -76.10 -17.87 23.23
CA ASN A 6 -75.53 -18.88 24.13
C ASN A 6 -74.25 -18.34 24.80
N TYR A 7 -74.41 -17.69 25.95
CA TYR A 7 -73.29 -17.10 26.71
C TYR A 7 -72.20 -18.11 27.12
N SER A 8 -72.53 -19.40 27.26
CA SER A 8 -71.56 -20.45 27.59
C SER A 8 -70.59 -20.71 26.44
N GLU A 9 -71.11 -20.74 25.21
CA GLU A 9 -70.33 -20.94 23.99
C GLU A 9 -69.41 -19.74 23.73
N ILE A 10 -69.92 -18.51 23.94
CA ILE A 10 -69.12 -17.28 23.89
C ILE A 10 -68.00 -17.29 24.94
N ALA A 11 -68.23 -17.82 26.14
CA ALA A 11 -67.21 -17.90 27.18
C ALA A 11 -66.08 -18.89 26.81
N GLU A 12 -66.42 -20.04 26.23
CA GLU A 12 -65.45 -21.02 25.72
C GLU A 12 -64.66 -20.47 24.52
N GLU A 13 -65.34 -19.80 23.58
CA GLU A 13 -64.69 -19.13 22.44
C GLU A 13 -63.72 -18.04 22.91
N ASN A 14 -64.10 -17.23 23.89
CA ASN A 14 -63.22 -16.19 24.47
C ASN A 14 -61.97 -16.79 25.12
N LEU A 15 -62.10 -17.92 25.82
CA LEU A 15 -60.95 -18.65 26.38
C LEU A 15 -60.02 -19.15 25.26
N ALA A 16 -60.59 -19.77 24.23
CA ALA A 16 -59.82 -20.27 23.08
C ALA A 16 -59.10 -19.15 22.31
N ILE A 17 -59.77 -17.99 22.12
CA ILE A 17 -59.17 -16.80 21.49
C ILE A 17 -58.03 -16.25 22.35
N ARG A 18 -58.20 -16.19 23.68
CA ARG A 18 -57.16 -15.73 24.61
C ARG A 18 -55.93 -16.64 24.57
N GLU A 19 -56.11 -17.95 24.60
CA GLU A 19 -55.00 -18.91 24.49
C GLU A 19 -54.26 -18.77 23.15
N ARG A 20 -55.00 -18.63 22.05
CA ARG A 20 -54.43 -18.39 20.71
C ARG A 20 -53.65 -17.07 20.66
N GLY A 21 -54.19 -15.99 21.22
CA GLY A 21 -53.52 -14.70 21.32
C GLY A 21 -52.22 -14.78 22.11
N ASN A 22 -52.24 -15.45 23.26
CA ASN A 22 -51.04 -15.69 24.07
C ASN A 22 -49.98 -16.51 23.33
N SER A 23 -50.39 -17.55 22.57
CA SER A 23 -49.47 -18.32 21.73
C SER A 23 -48.84 -17.46 20.65
N ASN A 24 -49.65 -16.66 19.94
CA ASN A 24 -49.18 -15.76 18.89
C ASN A 24 -48.21 -14.70 19.42
N ALA A 25 -48.48 -14.12 20.59
CA ALA A 25 -47.59 -13.14 21.22
C ALA A 25 -46.21 -13.73 21.56
N ARG A 26 -46.16 -14.99 22.02
CA ARG A 26 -44.91 -15.71 22.28
C ARG A 26 -44.14 -15.98 20.99
N GLU A 27 -44.81 -16.45 19.95
CA GLU A 27 -44.18 -16.69 18.64
C GLU A 27 -43.65 -15.39 18.03
N TYR A 28 -44.43 -14.31 18.08
CA TYR A 28 -43.97 -12.99 17.63
C TYR A 28 -42.73 -12.53 18.38
N SER A 29 -42.72 -12.63 19.72
CA SER A 29 -41.55 -12.29 20.55
C SER A 29 -40.32 -13.10 20.14
N ARG A 30 -40.48 -14.40 19.90
CA ARG A 30 -39.40 -15.29 19.43
C ARG A 30 -38.87 -14.87 18.06
N VAL A 31 -39.75 -14.49 17.13
CA VAL A 31 -39.36 -14.01 15.80
C VAL A 31 -38.58 -12.69 15.91
N VAL A 32 -39.08 -11.72 16.67
CA VAL A 32 -38.40 -10.43 16.91
C VAL A 32 -37.01 -10.64 17.52
N GLU A 33 -36.88 -11.49 18.53
CA GLU A 33 -35.58 -11.84 19.11
C GLU A 33 -34.63 -12.48 18.10
N SER A 34 -35.16 -13.31 17.19
CA SER A 34 -34.37 -13.96 16.15
C SER A 34 -33.86 -12.94 15.13
N PHE A 35 -34.71 -12.03 14.65
CA PHE A 35 -34.31 -10.92 13.79
C PHE A 35 -33.21 -10.08 14.44
N LYS A 36 -33.37 -9.71 15.71
CA LYS A 36 -32.36 -8.96 16.46
C LYS A 36 -31.01 -9.68 16.48
N LYS A 37 -30.99 -10.96 16.84
CA LYS A 37 -29.75 -11.77 16.87
C LYS A 37 -29.07 -11.85 15.50
N VAL A 38 -29.85 -12.01 14.43
CA VAL A 38 -29.31 -12.09 13.06
C VAL A 38 -28.74 -10.73 12.63
N LEU A 39 -29.45 -9.63 12.88
CA LEU A 39 -28.96 -8.28 12.56
C LEU A 39 -27.69 -7.92 13.35
N ASP A 40 -27.63 -8.26 14.65
CA ASP A 40 -26.43 -8.08 15.47
C ASP A 40 -25.23 -8.88 14.92
N TYR A 41 -25.47 -10.10 14.43
CA TYR A 41 -24.44 -10.91 13.79
C TYR A 41 -23.96 -10.28 12.47
N LYS A 42 -24.90 -9.84 11.64
CA LYS A 42 -24.64 -9.20 10.36
C LYS A 42 -23.81 -7.93 10.49
N GLU A 43 -24.13 -7.09 11.47
CA GLU A 43 -23.35 -5.90 11.78
C GLU A 43 -21.91 -6.24 12.18
N LYS A 44 -21.71 -7.23 13.07
CA LYS A 44 -20.36 -7.69 13.44
C LYS A 44 -19.59 -8.26 12.26
N PHE A 45 -20.27 -8.99 11.38
CA PHE A 45 -19.69 -9.52 10.16
C PHE A 45 -19.23 -8.40 9.22
N ARG A 46 -20.09 -7.41 8.97
CA ARG A 46 -19.79 -6.21 8.18
C ARG A 46 -18.56 -5.46 8.72
N ILE A 47 -18.54 -5.16 10.02
CA ILE A 47 -17.39 -4.52 10.68
C ILE A 47 -16.11 -5.35 10.50
N SER A 48 -16.20 -6.67 10.56
CA SER A 48 -15.04 -7.55 10.33
C SER A 48 -14.51 -7.46 8.88
N LEU A 49 -15.39 -7.40 7.89
CA LEU A 49 -15.00 -7.22 6.48
C LEU A 49 -14.39 -5.84 6.24
N GLU A 50 -14.98 -4.78 6.79
CA GLU A 50 -14.46 -3.41 6.71
C GLU A 50 -13.06 -3.30 7.34
N ALA A 51 -12.84 -3.97 8.49
CA ALA A 51 -11.54 -4.03 9.14
C ALA A 51 -10.49 -4.77 8.28
N LYS A 52 -10.87 -5.86 7.61
CA LYS A 52 -9.98 -6.56 6.66
C LYS A 52 -9.62 -5.66 5.47
N LEU A 53 -10.60 -4.98 4.87
CA LEU A 53 -10.35 -4.02 3.79
C LEU A 53 -9.40 -2.89 4.22
N SER A 54 -9.60 -2.34 5.42
CA SER A 54 -8.70 -1.33 5.98
C SER A 54 -7.27 -1.86 6.16
N SER A 55 -7.11 -3.09 6.65
CA SER A 55 -5.80 -3.74 6.78
C SER A 55 -5.11 -3.93 5.42
N ILE A 56 -5.85 -4.39 4.42
CA ILE A 56 -5.32 -4.54 3.05
C ILE A 56 -4.93 -3.18 2.49
N GLY A 57 -5.74 -2.14 2.69
CA GLY A 57 -5.44 -0.78 2.26
C GLY A 57 -4.10 -0.27 2.81
N LYS A 58 -3.79 -0.55 4.08
CA LYS A 58 -2.48 -0.22 4.67
C LYS A 58 -1.33 -0.99 4.02
N GLN A 59 -1.53 -2.27 3.74
CA GLN A 59 -0.51 -3.11 3.09
C GLN A 59 -0.26 -2.66 1.64
N VAL A 60 -1.32 -2.37 0.89
CA VAL A 60 -1.24 -1.83 -0.48
C VAL A 60 -0.49 -0.50 -0.49
N ASN A 61 -0.81 0.43 0.43
CA ASN A 61 -0.12 1.71 0.52
C ASN A 61 1.39 1.52 0.77
N GLY A 62 1.76 0.63 1.71
CA GLY A 62 3.16 0.29 1.94
C GLY A 62 3.84 -0.32 0.72
N ASN A 63 3.14 -1.16 -0.05
CA ASN A 63 3.66 -1.72 -1.29
C ASN A 63 3.90 -0.65 -2.36
N VAL A 64 3.01 0.34 -2.48
CA VAL A 64 3.15 1.47 -3.41
C VAL A 64 4.39 2.30 -3.06
N GLU A 65 4.56 2.69 -1.80
CA GLU A 65 5.73 3.46 -1.35
C GLU A 65 7.05 2.72 -1.60
N ASN A 66 7.06 1.39 -1.36
CA ASN A 66 8.21 0.54 -1.65
C ASN A 66 8.51 0.46 -3.15
N LEU A 67 7.48 0.31 -4.00
CA LEU A 67 7.63 0.28 -5.46
C LEU A 67 8.19 1.60 -5.98
N GLU A 68 7.68 2.74 -5.54
CA GLU A 68 8.19 4.06 -5.92
C GLU A 68 9.67 4.21 -5.58
N THR A 69 10.07 3.78 -4.38
CA THR A 69 11.47 3.80 -3.94
C THR A 69 12.35 2.92 -4.82
N LEU A 70 11.90 1.71 -5.15
CA LEU A 70 12.65 0.78 -6.00
C LEU A 70 12.80 1.30 -7.43
N LEU A 71 11.75 1.88 -8.00
CA LEU A 71 11.80 2.48 -9.33
C LEU A 71 12.80 3.64 -9.38
N ARG A 72 12.76 4.53 -8.39
CA ARG A 72 13.74 5.62 -8.26
C ARG A 72 15.17 5.10 -8.13
N ASN A 73 15.37 4.02 -7.38
CA ASN A 73 16.71 3.40 -7.24
C ASN A 73 17.19 2.82 -8.58
N ILE A 74 16.32 2.20 -9.36
CA ILE A 74 16.64 1.70 -10.71
C ILE A 74 17.09 2.84 -11.62
N ASP A 75 16.38 3.96 -11.63
CA ASP A 75 16.75 5.13 -12.43
C ASP A 75 18.15 5.66 -12.04
N ILE A 76 18.45 5.69 -10.73
CA ILE A 76 19.78 6.07 -10.22
C ILE A 76 20.84 5.06 -10.67
N TYR A 77 20.55 3.76 -10.62
CA TYR A 77 21.47 2.74 -11.10
C TYR A 77 21.77 2.89 -12.58
N ASP A 78 20.77 3.20 -13.41
CA ASP A 78 20.95 3.43 -14.84
C ASP A 78 21.81 4.66 -15.12
N GLN A 79 21.52 5.78 -14.46
CA GLN A 79 22.36 6.99 -14.55
C GLN A 79 23.80 6.73 -14.12
N ASN A 80 24.02 5.91 -13.09
CA ASN A 80 25.36 5.57 -12.62
C ASN A 80 26.08 4.64 -13.61
N ILE A 81 25.39 3.68 -14.22
CA ILE A 81 25.94 2.82 -15.27
C ILE A 81 26.36 3.66 -16.49
N ASP A 82 25.55 4.64 -16.89
CA ASP A 82 25.88 5.53 -18.02
C ASP A 82 27.09 6.42 -17.71
N LYS A 83 27.17 6.97 -16.49
CA LYS A 83 28.35 7.72 -16.03
C LYS A 83 29.61 6.87 -16.05
N ILE A 84 29.53 5.63 -15.55
CA ILE A 84 30.68 4.71 -15.58
C ILE A 84 31.07 4.38 -17.03
N SER A 85 30.09 4.13 -17.91
CA SER A 85 30.35 3.88 -19.33
C SER A 85 31.07 5.05 -20.00
N THR A 86 30.66 6.27 -19.69
CA THR A 86 31.30 7.50 -20.18
C THR A 86 32.73 7.62 -19.65
N ASN A 87 32.94 7.41 -18.35
CA ASN A 87 34.27 7.48 -17.73
C ASN A 87 35.23 6.42 -18.30
N LEU A 88 34.74 5.20 -18.52
CA LEU A 88 35.52 4.15 -19.17
C LEU A 88 35.91 4.55 -20.60
N GLY A 89 34.99 5.15 -21.36
CA GLY A 89 35.28 5.71 -22.68
C GLY A 89 36.40 6.76 -22.65
N ASN A 90 36.34 7.69 -21.70
CA ASN A 90 37.38 8.71 -21.51
C ASN A 90 38.74 8.08 -21.18
N LEU A 91 38.78 7.09 -20.28
CA LEU A 91 40.01 6.37 -19.94
C LEU A 91 40.63 5.66 -21.16
N TYR A 92 39.83 5.07 -22.06
CA TYR A 92 40.34 4.51 -23.31
C TYR A 92 40.96 5.57 -24.22
N THR A 93 40.36 6.76 -24.31
CA THR A 93 40.93 7.85 -25.11
C THR A 93 42.24 8.37 -24.53
N GLU A 94 42.34 8.46 -23.20
CA GLU A 94 43.56 8.86 -22.51
C GLU A 94 44.67 7.82 -22.64
N GLU A 95 44.33 6.53 -22.47
CA GLU A 95 45.23 5.40 -22.68
C GLU A 95 45.84 5.43 -24.09
N ASN A 96 45.00 5.63 -25.11
CA ASN A 96 45.44 5.72 -26.50
C ASN A 96 46.35 6.93 -26.74
N SER A 97 46.06 8.08 -26.12
CA SER A 97 46.90 9.28 -26.19
C SER A 97 48.27 9.05 -25.55
N ILE A 98 48.32 8.39 -24.40
CA ILE A 98 49.58 8.04 -23.72
C ILE A 98 50.38 7.04 -24.55
N LYS A 99 49.73 5.99 -25.10
CA LYS A 99 50.40 5.03 -25.99
C LYS A 99 50.96 5.69 -27.24
N ALA A 100 50.24 6.63 -27.84
CA ALA A 100 50.74 7.40 -28.99
C ALA A 100 52.00 8.20 -28.64
N LYS A 101 52.02 8.89 -27.49
CA LYS A 101 53.22 9.60 -26.99
C LYS A 101 54.38 8.65 -26.68
N TYR A 102 54.07 7.47 -26.14
CA TYR A 102 55.04 6.42 -25.87
C TYR A 102 55.73 5.96 -27.16
N GLU A 103 54.95 5.69 -28.20
CA GLU A 103 55.44 5.33 -29.53
C GLU A 103 56.24 6.48 -30.18
N GLU A 104 55.80 7.73 -30.02
CA GLU A 104 56.53 8.90 -30.53
C GLU A 104 57.93 9.02 -29.91
N LEU A 105 58.04 8.81 -28.59
CA LEU A 105 59.33 8.80 -27.88
C LEU A 105 60.18 7.61 -28.30
N LEU A 106 59.58 6.43 -28.49
CA LEU A 106 60.28 5.20 -28.90
C LEU A 106 60.86 5.34 -30.31
N ASN A 107 60.12 5.96 -31.21
CA ASN A 107 60.53 6.19 -32.60
C ASN A 107 61.47 7.41 -32.76
N GLY A 108 61.75 8.14 -31.67
CA GLY A 108 62.63 9.31 -31.69
C GLY A 108 62.06 10.51 -32.46
N SER A 109 60.74 10.53 -32.71
CA SER A 109 60.07 11.61 -33.43
C SER A 109 59.67 12.78 -32.53
N SER A 110 59.97 12.71 -31.23
CA SER A 110 59.69 13.79 -30.29
C SER A 110 60.43 15.05 -30.72
N GLN A 111 59.63 16.08 -31.02
CA GLN A 111 60.02 17.36 -31.58
C GLN A 111 61.29 17.93 -30.89
N GLU A 112 62.42 17.86 -31.60
CA GLU A 112 63.59 18.70 -31.37
C GLU A 112 63.15 20.17 -31.41
N SER A 113 62.84 20.78 -30.28
CA SER A 113 62.49 22.20 -30.22
C SER A 113 62.78 22.83 -28.85
N HIS A 114 63.96 22.58 -28.28
CA HIS A 114 64.57 23.47 -27.28
C HIS A 114 66.10 23.45 -27.36
N LEU A 115 66.61 23.59 -28.57
CA LEU A 115 67.99 24.01 -28.81
C LEU A 115 67.96 25.42 -29.38
N SER A 116 67.41 26.35 -28.61
CA SER A 116 67.81 27.75 -28.77
C SER A 116 69.23 27.84 -28.24
N GLU A 117 70.19 27.89 -29.17
CA GLU A 117 71.55 28.35 -28.89
C GLU A 117 71.50 29.69 -28.13
N PRO A 118 72.26 29.83 -27.03
CA PRO A 118 72.77 31.11 -26.61
C PRO A 118 74.28 31.13 -26.88
N GLY A 119 74.68 31.90 -27.88
CA GLY A 119 75.99 32.55 -27.95
C GLY A 119 77.22 31.63 -28.07
N LEU A 120 77.54 31.22 -29.29
CA LEU A 120 78.91 30.87 -29.65
C LEU A 120 79.76 32.16 -29.76
N GLU A 121 80.36 32.58 -28.66
CA GLU A 121 81.64 33.29 -28.73
C GLU A 121 82.77 32.27 -28.56
N GLN A 122 83.58 32.13 -29.62
CA GLN A 122 84.77 31.29 -29.67
C GLN A 122 85.75 31.66 -28.56
N ASN A 123 86.35 30.64 -27.92
CA ASN A 123 87.81 30.49 -27.89
C ASN A 123 88.25 29.18 -27.23
N SER A 124 89.40 28.69 -27.72
CA SER A 124 90.26 27.61 -27.25
C SER A 124 89.99 26.20 -27.79
N ASP A 125 91.02 25.72 -28.50
CA ASP A 125 91.27 24.35 -28.97
C ASP A 125 91.35 23.35 -27.80
N ASP A 126 90.24 23.12 -27.09
CA ASP A 126 90.11 21.99 -26.18
C ASP A 126 89.07 20.99 -26.72
N PRO A 127 89.49 20.03 -27.58
CA PRO A 127 88.60 18.97 -28.04
C PRO A 127 88.09 18.10 -26.87
N GLU A 128 88.78 18.09 -25.72
CA GLU A 128 88.39 17.34 -24.52
C GLU A 128 87.20 18.01 -23.80
N GLY A 129 87.22 19.33 -23.63
CA GLY A 129 86.11 20.12 -23.07
C GLY A 129 84.83 20.10 -23.92
N SER A 130 84.97 20.16 -25.24
CA SER A 130 83.84 20.03 -26.17
C SER A 130 83.23 18.61 -26.16
N ARG A 131 84.08 17.59 -26.00
CA ARG A 131 83.66 16.19 -25.86
C ARG A 131 82.95 15.94 -24.54
N GLU A 132 83.44 16.48 -23.44
CA GLU A 132 82.81 16.38 -22.11
C GLU A 132 81.42 17.04 -22.09
N LEU A 133 81.26 18.21 -22.71
CA LEU A 133 79.95 18.86 -22.88
C LEU A 133 78.97 17.98 -23.67
N LEU A 134 79.43 17.30 -24.72
CA LEU A 134 78.60 16.40 -25.51
C LEU A 134 78.21 15.14 -24.71
N ILE A 135 79.13 14.59 -23.91
CA ILE A 135 78.88 13.47 -23.00
C ILE A 135 77.83 13.85 -21.95
N GLN A 136 77.95 15.02 -21.33
CA GLN A 136 76.98 15.52 -20.36
C GLN A 136 75.60 15.74 -20.99
N ARG A 137 75.55 16.35 -22.17
CA ARG A 137 74.29 16.55 -22.90
C ARG A 137 73.62 15.23 -23.26
N ARG A 138 74.39 14.24 -23.71
CA ARG A 138 73.88 12.88 -23.95
C ARG A 138 73.35 12.25 -22.68
N LYS A 139 74.08 12.37 -21.56
CA LYS A 139 73.65 11.84 -20.26
C LYS A 139 72.34 12.47 -19.79
N ASN A 140 72.22 13.80 -19.88
CA ASN A 140 71.01 14.53 -19.51
C ASN A 140 69.82 14.14 -20.40
N TYR A 141 70.04 13.97 -21.70
CA TYR A 141 69.00 13.50 -22.63
C TYR A 141 68.50 12.10 -22.24
N LEU A 142 69.41 11.16 -22.00
CA LEU A 142 69.05 9.79 -21.60
C LEU A 142 68.32 9.75 -20.26
N GLU A 143 68.74 10.58 -19.29
CA GLU A 143 68.06 10.66 -18.00
C GLU A 143 66.64 11.26 -18.13
N ASN A 144 66.47 12.28 -18.98
CA ASN A 144 65.15 12.84 -19.25
C ASN A 144 64.23 11.87 -19.99
N LEU A 145 64.80 11.06 -20.90
CA LEU A 145 64.07 10.03 -21.61
C LEU A 145 63.58 8.92 -20.65
N ASP A 146 64.46 8.43 -19.77
CA ASP A 146 64.12 7.46 -18.71
C ASP A 146 63.02 7.99 -17.77
N LYS A 147 63.11 9.26 -17.36
CA LYS A 147 62.05 9.92 -16.56
C LYS A 147 60.72 9.99 -17.31
N SER A 148 60.75 10.27 -18.61
CA SER A 148 59.55 10.37 -19.45
C SER A 148 58.86 9.02 -19.60
N PHE A 149 59.61 7.96 -19.90
CA PHE A 149 59.04 6.60 -19.98
C PHE A 149 58.46 6.14 -18.64
N LYS A 150 59.20 6.30 -17.53
CA LYS A 150 58.70 5.96 -16.20
C LYS A 150 57.41 6.70 -15.86
N ARG A 151 57.28 7.96 -16.27
CA ARG A 151 56.05 8.74 -16.08
C ARG A 151 54.88 8.14 -16.89
N LEU A 152 55.09 7.84 -18.17
CA LEU A 152 54.04 7.25 -19.01
C LEU A 152 53.64 5.85 -18.52
N ASP A 153 54.59 5.03 -18.07
CA ASP A 153 54.31 3.72 -17.47
C ASP A 153 53.42 3.85 -16.21
N ASN A 154 53.73 4.83 -15.35
CA ASN A 154 52.93 5.12 -14.16
C ASN A 154 51.51 5.63 -14.50
N GLU A 155 51.39 6.47 -15.54
CA GLU A 155 50.09 6.96 -16.02
C GLU A 155 49.24 5.79 -16.58
N LEU A 156 49.82 4.91 -17.40
CA LEU A 156 49.15 3.71 -17.92
C LEU A 156 48.70 2.77 -16.79
N PHE A 157 49.58 2.50 -15.82
CA PHE A 157 49.24 1.66 -14.68
C PHE A 157 48.08 2.24 -13.86
N SER A 158 48.05 3.56 -13.70
CA SER A 158 46.96 4.26 -13.00
C SER A 158 45.63 4.13 -13.75
N ILE A 159 45.66 4.23 -15.08
CA ILE A 159 44.47 4.02 -15.93
C ILE A 159 43.95 2.58 -15.80
N ASP A 160 44.81 1.58 -15.85
CA ASP A 160 44.42 0.18 -15.72
C ASP A 160 43.74 -0.09 -14.38
N LYS A 161 44.29 0.48 -13.30
CA LYS A 161 43.70 0.39 -11.96
C LYS A 161 42.30 1.03 -11.92
N LEU A 162 42.15 2.24 -12.45
CA LEU A 162 40.85 2.93 -12.49
C LEU A 162 39.82 2.18 -13.35
N ARG A 163 40.24 1.60 -14.48
CA ARG A 163 39.37 0.78 -15.34
C ARG A 163 38.85 -0.45 -14.59
N ALA A 164 39.72 -1.12 -13.84
CA ALA A 164 39.33 -2.27 -13.02
C ALA A 164 38.31 -1.87 -11.93
N GLU A 165 38.57 -0.78 -11.21
CA GLU A 165 37.67 -0.25 -10.17
C GLU A 165 36.28 0.12 -10.74
N LEU A 166 36.25 0.87 -11.86
CA LEU A 166 34.99 1.24 -12.52
C LEU A 166 34.22 0.03 -13.04
N THR A 167 34.92 -0.97 -13.59
CA THR A 167 34.29 -2.21 -14.06
C THR A 167 33.68 -3.00 -12.91
N ASN A 168 34.38 -3.09 -11.78
CA ASN A 168 33.86 -3.74 -10.58
C ASN A 168 32.63 -2.99 -10.02
N ALA A 169 32.72 -1.66 -9.89
CA ALA A 169 31.61 -0.84 -9.43
C ALA A 169 30.36 -0.99 -10.33
N ARG A 170 30.56 -1.06 -11.66
CA ARG A 170 29.48 -1.34 -12.61
C ARG A 170 28.86 -2.71 -12.37
N GLY A 171 29.66 -3.73 -12.10
CA GLY A 171 29.21 -5.07 -11.75
C GLY A 171 28.32 -5.08 -10.50
N GLU A 172 28.76 -4.41 -9.43
CA GLU A 172 27.99 -4.30 -8.18
C GLU A 172 26.65 -3.58 -8.38
N ILE A 173 26.62 -2.51 -9.19
CA ILE A 173 25.39 -1.79 -9.52
C ILE A 173 24.43 -2.68 -10.31
N LEU A 174 24.93 -3.47 -11.26
CA LEU A 174 24.10 -4.40 -12.02
C LEU A 174 23.44 -5.47 -11.13
N VAL A 175 24.17 -6.01 -10.14
CA VAL A 175 23.61 -6.95 -9.16
C VAL A 175 22.50 -6.27 -8.35
N LYS A 176 22.74 -5.07 -7.82
CA LYS A 176 21.73 -4.31 -7.07
C LYS A 176 20.50 -3.98 -7.92
N LYS A 177 20.69 -3.69 -9.20
CA LYS A 177 19.60 -3.44 -10.15
C LYS A 177 18.75 -4.69 -10.36
N ASP A 178 19.36 -5.86 -10.56
CA ASP A 178 18.65 -7.13 -10.70
C ASP A 178 17.88 -7.51 -9.42
N GLU A 179 18.48 -7.31 -8.25
CA GLU A 179 17.79 -7.52 -6.96
C GLU A 179 16.58 -6.59 -6.79
N ALA A 180 16.71 -5.31 -7.14
CA ALA A 180 15.60 -4.36 -7.11
C ALA A 180 14.47 -4.79 -8.07
N GLN A 181 14.80 -5.24 -9.28
CA GLN A 181 13.82 -5.74 -10.25
C GLN A 181 13.10 -7.00 -9.76
N LYS A 182 13.80 -7.94 -9.10
CA LYS A 182 13.18 -9.10 -8.47
C LYS A 182 12.22 -8.68 -7.36
N ARG A 183 12.60 -7.70 -6.54
CA ARG A 183 11.76 -7.17 -5.47
C ARG A 183 10.49 -6.51 -6.01
N ILE A 184 10.58 -5.77 -7.11
CA ILE A 184 9.42 -5.18 -7.81
C ILE A 184 8.42 -6.27 -8.21
N ARG A 185 8.88 -7.34 -8.87
CA ARG A 185 8.00 -8.44 -9.30
C ARG A 185 7.24 -9.08 -8.12
N LEU A 186 7.92 -9.29 -7.00
CA LEU A 186 7.28 -9.83 -5.78
C LEU A 186 6.19 -8.89 -5.24
N LEU A 187 6.46 -7.58 -5.21
CA LEU A 187 5.48 -6.59 -4.76
C LEU A 187 4.29 -6.48 -5.72
N GLU A 188 4.51 -6.62 -7.02
CA GLU A 188 3.44 -6.67 -8.03
C GLU A 188 2.56 -7.92 -7.88
N GLU A 189 3.16 -9.08 -7.60
CA GLU A 189 2.43 -10.32 -7.31
C GLU A 189 1.62 -10.22 -6.01
N GLU A 190 2.18 -9.62 -4.96
CA GLU A 190 1.44 -9.26 -3.75
C GLU A 190 0.28 -8.31 -4.03
N GLY A 191 0.52 -7.28 -4.84
CA GLY A 191 -0.53 -6.35 -5.26
C GLY A 191 -1.69 -7.04 -5.97
N LYS A 192 -1.41 -8.02 -6.85
CA LYS A 192 -2.44 -8.85 -7.50
C LYS A 192 -3.23 -9.66 -6.48
N ARG A 193 -2.55 -10.30 -5.52
CA ARG A 193 -3.21 -11.05 -4.44
C ARG A 193 -4.12 -10.17 -3.60
N PHE A 194 -3.68 -8.95 -3.25
CA PHE A 194 -4.53 -7.99 -2.54
C PHE A 194 -5.74 -7.57 -3.36
N LEU A 195 -5.59 -7.36 -4.67
CA LEU A 195 -6.71 -7.00 -5.53
C LEU A 195 -7.77 -8.13 -5.61
N GLU A 196 -7.33 -9.38 -5.71
CA GLU A 196 -8.22 -10.55 -5.68
C GLU A 196 -8.95 -10.68 -4.33
N GLU A 197 -8.21 -10.48 -3.23
CA GLU A 197 -8.76 -10.49 -1.87
C GLU A 197 -9.83 -9.39 -1.68
N VAL A 198 -9.54 -8.16 -2.12
CA VAL A 198 -10.48 -7.03 -2.07
C VAL A 198 -11.76 -7.37 -2.83
N LYS A 199 -11.64 -7.87 -4.07
CA LYS A 199 -12.81 -8.27 -4.87
C LYS A 199 -13.67 -9.33 -4.18
N ARG A 200 -13.03 -10.30 -3.51
CA ARG A 200 -13.75 -11.33 -2.76
C ARG A 200 -14.50 -10.72 -1.57
N ILE A 201 -13.84 -9.86 -0.79
CA ILE A 201 -14.46 -9.20 0.36
C ILE A 201 -15.59 -8.27 -0.07
N GLU A 202 -15.42 -7.51 -1.16
CA GLU A 202 -16.48 -6.67 -1.73
C GLU A 202 -17.69 -7.49 -2.17
N ALA A 203 -17.48 -8.66 -2.76
CA ALA A 203 -18.56 -9.57 -3.12
C ALA A 203 -19.28 -10.16 -1.88
N GLU A 204 -18.53 -10.56 -0.84
CA GLU A 204 -19.09 -11.02 0.43
C GLU A 204 -19.91 -9.91 1.12
N LEU A 205 -19.41 -8.67 1.11
CA LEU A 205 -20.09 -7.52 1.67
C LEU A 205 -21.38 -7.20 0.90
N ALA A 206 -21.32 -7.16 -0.43
CA ALA A 206 -22.49 -6.92 -1.27
C ALA A 206 -23.58 -7.99 -1.07
N ALA A 207 -23.19 -9.26 -0.92
CA ALA A 207 -24.12 -10.33 -0.59
C ALA A 207 -24.75 -10.12 0.81
N SER A 208 -23.94 -9.75 1.82
CA SER A 208 -24.45 -9.49 3.17
C SER A 208 -25.46 -8.34 3.20
N VAL A 209 -25.15 -7.23 2.54
CA VAL A 209 -26.04 -6.06 2.45
C VAL A 209 -27.38 -6.43 1.82
N LYS A 210 -27.36 -7.22 0.74
CA LYS A 210 -28.59 -7.69 0.09
C LYS A 210 -29.44 -8.58 1.01
N GLU A 211 -28.81 -9.44 1.79
CA GLU A 211 -29.52 -10.27 2.78
C GLU A 211 -30.09 -9.43 3.92
N GLU A 212 -29.36 -8.43 4.41
CA GLU A 212 -29.81 -7.48 5.42
C GLU A 212 -31.01 -6.67 4.94
N ASP A 213 -30.99 -6.18 3.69
CA ASP A 213 -32.11 -5.46 3.09
C ASP A 213 -33.39 -6.31 3.05
N LEU A 214 -33.26 -7.59 2.68
CA LEU A 214 -34.38 -8.55 2.69
C LEU A 214 -34.91 -8.76 4.10
N LEU A 215 -34.03 -8.98 5.08
CA LEU A 215 -34.42 -9.15 6.48
C LEU A 215 -35.16 -7.92 7.02
N ILE A 216 -34.65 -6.72 6.75
CA ILE A 216 -35.28 -5.47 7.19
C ILE A 216 -36.65 -5.29 6.53
N LYS A 217 -36.78 -5.62 5.24
CA LYS A 217 -38.05 -5.52 4.52
C LYS A 217 -39.09 -6.48 5.10
N GLU A 218 -38.76 -7.75 5.26
CA GLU A 218 -39.65 -8.77 5.85
C GLU A 218 -40.04 -8.42 7.28
N PHE A 219 -39.08 -7.91 8.07
CA PHE A 219 -39.36 -7.48 9.44
C PHE A 219 -40.38 -6.33 9.48
N LYS A 220 -40.22 -5.32 8.60
CA LYS A 220 -41.19 -4.21 8.49
C LYS A 220 -42.59 -4.69 8.09
N GLU A 221 -42.67 -5.62 7.13
CA GLU A 221 -43.96 -6.19 6.71
C GLU A 221 -44.62 -6.99 7.83
N LEU A 222 -43.85 -7.75 8.62
CA LEU A 222 -44.36 -8.49 9.77
C LEU A 222 -44.91 -7.55 10.85
N VAL A 223 -44.17 -6.49 11.19
CA VAL A 223 -44.61 -5.49 12.17
C VAL A 223 -45.93 -4.85 11.73
N GLY A 224 -46.04 -4.40 10.48
CA GLY A 224 -47.26 -3.78 9.97
C GLY A 224 -48.48 -4.72 9.95
N LYS A 225 -48.28 -6.02 9.70
CA LYS A 225 -49.35 -7.03 9.80
C LYS A 225 -49.84 -7.21 11.24
N VAL A 226 -48.93 -7.18 12.21
CA VAL A 226 -49.29 -7.29 13.62
C VAL A 226 -50.01 -6.03 14.11
N GLU A 227 -49.50 -4.84 13.76
CA GLU A 227 -50.13 -3.56 14.09
C GLU A 227 -51.57 -3.50 13.57
N SER A 228 -51.78 -3.74 12.27
CA SER A 228 -53.12 -3.73 11.66
C SER A 228 -54.07 -4.81 12.21
N SER A 229 -53.55 -5.92 12.74
CA SER A 229 -54.38 -6.97 13.35
C SER A 229 -54.86 -6.66 14.77
N LEU A 230 -54.23 -5.68 15.43
CA LEU A 230 -54.55 -5.24 16.78
C LEU A 230 -55.45 -4.00 16.81
N GLU A 231 -55.64 -3.34 15.67
CA GLU A 231 -56.53 -2.18 15.54
C GLU A 231 -58.01 -2.61 15.61
N ILE A 232 -58.74 -2.03 16.56
CA ILE A 232 -60.19 -2.12 16.66
C ILE A 232 -60.82 -0.78 16.26
N SER A 233 -62.07 -0.79 15.77
CA SER A 233 -62.76 0.45 15.42
C SER A 233 -62.99 1.32 16.66
N ASP A 234 -62.82 2.63 16.53
CA ASP A 234 -63.05 3.62 17.60
C ASP A 234 -64.43 3.48 18.25
N GLU A 235 -65.45 3.11 17.47
CA GLU A 235 -66.81 2.89 17.96
C GLU A 235 -66.88 1.72 18.93
N LEU A 236 -66.27 0.57 18.60
CA LEU A 236 -66.18 -0.60 19.49
C LEU A 236 -65.32 -0.30 20.70
N ASP A 237 -64.19 0.39 20.54
CA ASP A 237 -63.32 0.74 21.66
C ASP A 237 -64.06 1.64 22.67
N SER A 238 -64.78 2.64 22.18
CA SER A 238 -65.63 3.50 23.01
C SER A 238 -66.74 2.71 23.73
N ILE A 239 -67.36 1.73 23.07
CA ILE A 239 -68.38 0.87 23.70
C ILE A 239 -67.74 0.02 24.80
N LEU A 240 -66.61 -0.63 24.53
CA LEU A 240 -65.90 -1.48 25.49
C LEU A 240 -65.48 -0.68 26.72
N PHE A 241 -64.86 0.48 26.53
CA PHE A 241 -64.44 1.36 27.62
C PHE A 241 -65.62 1.90 28.43
N ALA A 242 -66.69 2.34 27.78
CA ALA A 242 -67.88 2.84 28.49
C ALA A 242 -68.55 1.74 29.33
N CYS A 243 -68.66 0.52 28.78
CA CYS A 243 -69.24 -0.63 29.49
C CYS A 243 -68.36 -1.06 30.68
N LEU A 244 -67.04 -1.11 30.50
CA LEU A 244 -66.09 -1.42 31.58
C LEU A 244 -66.14 -0.37 32.69
N THR A 245 -66.08 0.92 32.34
CA THR A 245 -66.18 2.04 33.30
C THR A 245 -67.49 1.97 34.09
N ALA A 246 -68.61 1.68 33.43
CA ALA A 246 -69.91 1.52 34.08
C ALA A 246 -69.94 0.28 35.00
N ALA A 247 -69.32 -0.83 34.60
CA ALA A 247 -69.24 -2.04 35.42
C ALA A 247 -68.34 -1.84 36.65
N GLU A 248 -67.21 -1.14 36.51
CA GLU A 248 -66.29 -0.84 37.60
C GLU A 248 -66.91 0.15 38.61
N SER A 249 -67.59 1.20 38.12
CA SER A 249 -68.28 2.16 38.98
C SER A 249 -69.41 1.56 39.82
N ARG A 250 -70.07 0.49 39.34
CA ARG A 250 -71.11 -0.25 40.07
C ARG A 250 -70.57 -1.24 41.10
N ASN A 251 -69.28 -1.61 41.01
CA ASN A 251 -68.60 -2.50 41.95
C ASN A 251 -67.81 -1.75 43.02
N LEU A 252 -67.85 -0.41 43.03
CA LEU A 252 -67.39 0.38 44.17
C LEU A 252 -68.31 0.10 45.37
N PRO A 253 -67.77 -0.25 46.55
CA PRO A 253 -68.59 -0.35 47.75
C PRO A 253 -69.24 1.00 47.99
N GLU A 254 -70.55 1.05 48.21
CA GLU A 254 -71.21 2.22 48.77
C GLU A 254 -70.49 2.53 50.10
N GLU A 255 -69.66 3.58 50.14
CA GLU A 255 -69.29 4.19 51.40
C GLU A 255 -70.60 4.64 52.05
N ASN A 256 -71.04 3.88 53.06
CA ASN A 256 -72.16 4.25 53.91
C ASN A 256 -71.97 5.70 54.37
N PRO A 257 -72.92 6.61 54.10
CA PRO A 257 -72.86 7.93 54.69
C PRO A 257 -73.09 7.76 56.20
N VAL A 258 -72.04 7.94 57.00
CA VAL A 258 -72.15 7.99 58.46
C VAL A 258 -73.04 9.19 58.80
N PRO A 259 -74.11 9.01 59.59
CA PRO A 259 -75.01 10.09 59.91
C PRO A 259 -74.30 11.09 60.84
N VAL A 260 -74.25 12.34 60.42
CA VAL A 260 -73.87 13.47 61.28
C VAL A 260 -74.88 13.53 62.42
N ARG A 261 -74.43 13.32 63.66
CA ARG A 261 -75.15 13.74 64.87
C ARG A 261 -74.39 14.91 65.48
N GLU A 262 -75.13 16.00 65.62
CA GLU A 262 -74.79 17.20 66.41
C GLU A 262 -74.50 16.88 67.87
#